data_AF-A0A533XAB8-F1
#
_entry.id   AF-A0A533XAB8-F1
#
_cell.length_a   1.000
_cell.length_b   1.000
_cell.length_c   1.000
_cell.angle_alpha   90.00
_cell.angle_beta   90.00
_cell.angle_gamma   90.00
#
_symmetry.space_group_name_H-M   'P 1'
#
loop_
_entity.id
_entity.type
_entity.pdbx_description
1 polymer ?
#
loop_
_entity_poly.entity_id
_entity_poly.type
_entity_poly.pdbx_seq_one_letter_code
_entity_poly.pdbx_strand_id
1 'polypeptide(L)'
;MNHTLIQKNPPLQSSSDLKRSDFSWMIGGAQGSGVDTSANIFARAAASGGLYVFGKREYYSNIKGEHSYFQVRLSKKVLRSHVDTVDMLATFDDETLARHVLEVREYGAIIYDPDLEHNKVENIPTIEAPARDFLTGEL
;
A
#
# COMPACT_ATOMS: atom_id res chain seq x y z
N MET A 1 5.28 -21.28 -54.68
CA MET A 1 6.12 -20.54 -53.71
C MET A 1 5.18 -19.70 -52.87
N ASN A 2 4.84 -20.16 -51.66
CA ASN A 2 3.91 -19.46 -50.77
C ASN A 2 4.73 -18.69 -49.73
N HIS A 3 4.78 -17.36 -49.84
CA HIS A 3 5.33 -16.49 -48.82
C HIS A 3 4.27 -16.26 -47.73
N THR A 4 4.37 -16.99 -46.63
CA THR A 4 3.59 -16.73 -45.42
C THR A 4 4.08 -15.44 -44.77
N LEU A 5 3.27 -14.37 -44.86
CA LEU A 5 3.47 -13.14 -44.11
C LEU A 5 3.19 -13.41 -42.63
N ILE A 6 4.24 -13.45 -41.81
CA ILE A 6 4.13 -13.39 -40.36
C ILE A 6 3.64 -11.98 -40.01
N GLN A 7 2.37 -11.83 -39.63
CA GLN A 7 1.91 -10.62 -38.96
C GLN A 7 2.71 -10.48 -37.67
N LYS A 8 3.58 -9.46 -37.61
CA LYS A 8 4.17 -9.01 -36.34
C LYS A 8 3.01 -8.62 -35.42
N ASN A 9 2.87 -9.33 -34.30
CA ASN A 9 2.04 -8.85 -33.20
C ASN A 9 2.49 -7.42 -32.84
N PRO A 10 1.57 -6.49 -32.59
CA PRO A 10 1.93 -5.15 -32.16
C PRO A 10 2.79 -5.25 -30.89
N PRO A 11 3.77 -4.35 -30.71
CA PRO A 11 4.56 -4.31 -29.48
C PRO A 11 3.61 -4.18 -28.29
N LEU A 12 3.89 -4.94 -27.22
CA LEU A 12 3.23 -4.77 -25.93
C LEU A 12 3.23 -3.28 -25.59
N GLN A 13 2.04 -2.70 -25.44
CA GLN A 13 1.89 -1.28 -25.10
C GLN A 13 2.71 -0.99 -23.85
N SER A 14 3.46 0.13 -23.89
CA SER A 14 4.22 0.64 -22.75
C SER A 14 3.36 0.63 -21.49
N SER A 15 3.89 0.08 -20.40
CA SER A 15 3.24 0.00 -19.08
C SER A 15 2.85 1.37 -18.51
N SER A 16 3.33 2.47 -19.09
CA SER A 16 3.00 3.86 -18.75
C SER A 16 1.54 4.27 -19.00
N ASP A 17 0.77 3.52 -19.82
CA ASP A 17 -0.55 3.96 -20.28
C ASP A 17 -1.75 3.29 -19.59
N LEU A 18 -1.51 2.35 -18.65
CA LEU A 18 -2.57 1.79 -17.81
C LEU A 18 -2.83 2.70 -16.61
N LYS A 19 -3.44 3.86 -16.86
CA LYS A 19 -3.87 4.77 -15.78
C LYS A 19 -4.97 4.10 -14.96
N ARG A 20 -4.64 3.68 -13.74
CA ARG A 20 -5.60 3.11 -12.80
C ARG A 20 -6.71 4.12 -12.51
N SER A 21 -7.97 3.69 -12.64
CA SER A 21 -9.16 4.53 -12.39
C SER A 21 -9.72 4.41 -10.97
N ASP A 22 -8.96 3.74 -10.11
CA ASP A 22 -9.22 3.54 -8.70
C ASP A 22 -8.05 4.07 -7.87
N PHE A 23 -8.32 4.31 -6.60
CA PHE A 23 -7.37 4.82 -5.63
C PHE A 23 -7.25 3.86 -4.46
N SER A 24 -6.07 3.71 -3.89
CA SER A 24 -5.68 2.74 -2.89
C SER A 24 -4.91 3.47 -1.80
N TRP A 25 -5.53 3.63 -0.64
CA TRP A 25 -4.93 4.27 0.51
C TRP A 25 -4.67 3.23 1.60
N MET A 26 -3.47 3.25 2.16
CA MET A 26 -3.09 2.38 3.27
C MET A 26 -2.82 3.24 4.50
N ILE A 27 -3.33 2.80 5.65
CA ILE A 27 -2.90 3.30 6.94
C ILE A 27 -2.34 2.17 7.80
N GLY A 28 -1.18 2.39 8.40
CA GLY A 28 -0.53 1.43 9.30
C GLY A 28 -0.14 2.03 10.64
N GLY A 29 0.13 1.14 11.60
CA GLY A 29 0.64 1.48 12.91
C GLY A 29 0.49 0.35 13.92
N ALA A 30 1.13 0.49 15.07
CA ALA A 30 0.97 -0.41 16.21
C ALA A 30 -0.51 -0.58 16.61
N GLN A 31 -0.91 -1.80 16.95
CA GLN A 31 -2.28 -2.11 17.40
C GLN A 31 -2.71 -1.24 18.59
N GLY A 32 -3.84 -0.54 18.41
CA GLY A 32 -4.38 0.39 19.40
C GLY A 32 -4.12 1.87 19.10
N SER A 33 -3.30 2.19 18.10
CA SER A 33 -3.01 3.57 17.65
C SER A 33 -4.20 4.28 16.98
N GLY A 34 -5.19 3.52 16.49
CA GLY A 34 -6.35 4.06 15.79
C GLY A 34 -6.42 3.74 14.29
N VAL A 35 -5.55 2.87 13.77
CA VAL A 35 -5.56 2.36 12.37
C VAL A 35 -6.99 2.04 11.88
N ASP A 36 -7.73 1.21 12.63
CA ASP A 36 -9.09 0.81 12.27
C ASP A 36 -10.06 1.99 12.21
N THR A 37 -9.97 2.87 13.19
CA THR A 37 -10.88 4.02 13.32
C THR A 37 -10.68 4.95 12.13
N SER A 38 -9.43 5.31 11.85
CA SER A 38 -9.06 6.13 10.70
C SER A 38 -9.49 5.50 9.38
N ALA A 39 -9.25 4.19 9.22
CA ALA A 39 -9.62 3.47 8.02
C ALA A 39 -11.13 3.45 7.76
N ASN A 40 -11.91 3.21 8.82
CA ASN A 40 -13.37 3.23 8.73
C ASN A 40 -13.93 4.63 8.48
N ILE A 41 -13.35 5.68 9.07
CA ILE A 41 -13.76 7.06 8.80
C ILE A 41 -13.53 7.40 7.33
N PHE A 42 -12.33 7.12 6.81
CA PHE A 42 -11.99 7.37 5.40
C PHE A 42 -12.89 6.57 4.45
N ALA A 43 -13.07 5.27 4.69
CA ALA A 43 -13.94 4.41 3.90
C ALA A 43 -15.39 4.91 3.89
N ARG A 44 -15.93 5.32 5.04
CA ARG A 44 -17.29 5.86 5.16
C ARG A 44 -17.43 7.20 4.44
N ALA A 45 -16.44 8.07 4.52
CA ALA A 45 -16.44 9.34 3.80
C ALA A 45 -16.45 9.10 2.28
N ALA A 46 -15.61 8.19 1.78
CA ALA A 46 -15.56 7.82 0.37
C ALA A 46 -16.90 7.20 -0.11
N ALA A 47 -17.47 6.28 0.67
CA ALA A 47 -18.77 5.67 0.36
C ALA A 47 -19.90 6.71 0.35
N SER A 48 -19.90 7.65 1.31
CA SER A 48 -20.85 8.76 1.37
C SER A 48 -20.71 9.70 0.17
N GLY A 49 -19.50 9.80 -0.40
CA GLY A 49 -19.23 10.50 -1.66
C GLY A 49 -19.63 9.73 -2.93
N GLY A 50 -20.28 8.57 -2.82
CA GLY A 50 -20.77 7.77 -3.95
C GLY A 50 -19.72 6.86 -4.59
N LEU A 51 -18.62 6.55 -3.89
CA LEU A 51 -17.60 5.62 -4.37
C LEU A 51 -17.86 4.20 -3.87
N TYR A 52 -17.48 3.22 -4.69
CA TYR A 52 -17.36 1.83 -4.27
C TYR A 52 -16.09 1.68 -3.45
N VAL A 53 -16.20 1.02 -2.29
CA VAL A 53 -15.08 0.84 -1.35
C VAL A 53 -14.83 -0.64 -1.10
N PHE A 54 -13.56 -1.03 -1.10
CA PHE A 54 -13.10 -2.36 -0.73
C PHE A 54 -11.99 -2.22 0.32
N GLY A 55 -12.16 -2.86 1.48
CA GLY A 55 -11.19 -2.84 2.56
C GLY A 55 -10.44 -4.18 2.69
N LYS A 56 -9.12 -4.13 2.76
CA LYS A 56 -8.26 -5.26 3.16
C LYS A 56 -7.60 -4.88 4.49
N ARG A 57 -7.84 -5.71 5.50
CA ARG A 57 -7.59 -5.42 6.90
C ARG A 57 -6.68 -6.54 7.44
N GLU A 58 -5.48 -6.21 7.92
CA GLU A 58 -4.44 -7.18 8.31
C GLU A 58 -3.96 -6.94 9.75
N TYR A 59 -3.94 -8.01 10.56
CA TYR A 59 -3.53 -8.00 11.99
C TYR A 59 -2.60 -9.16 12.24
N TYR A 60 -1.59 -8.91 13.05
CA TYR A 60 -0.89 -9.98 13.75
C TYR A 60 -1.78 -10.53 14.86
N SER A 61 -1.64 -11.83 15.18
CA SER A 61 -2.49 -12.54 16.16
C SER A 61 -2.33 -12.06 17.62
N ASN A 62 -1.65 -10.95 17.86
CA ASN A 62 -1.40 -10.40 19.18
C ASN A 62 -2.56 -9.49 19.60
N ILE A 63 -2.69 -9.23 20.91
CA ILE A 63 -3.78 -8.41 21.47
C ILE A 63 -3.46 -6.91 21.35
N LYS A 64 -2.17 -6.51 21.44
CA LYS A 64 -1.67 -5.13 21.31
C LYS A 64 -0.19 -5.10 20.89
N GLY A 65 0.26 -3.96 20.36
CA GLY A 65 1.68 -3.60 20.20
C GLY A 65 2.29 -3.93 18.84
N GLU A 66 1.90 -5.05 18.23
CA GLU A 66 2.39 -5.42 16.90
C GLU A 66 1.84 -4.50 15.80
N HIS A 67 2.53 -4.46 14.67
CA HIS A 67 2.09 -3.74 13.49
C HIS A 67 0.72 -4.21 13.00
N SER A 68 -0.08 -3.30 12.48
CA SER A 68 -1.33 -3.62 11.79
C SER A 68 -1.58 -2.56 10.74
N TYR A 69 -2.22 -2.96 9.66
CA TYR A 69 -2.50 -2.05 8.57
C TYR A 69 -3.85 -2.33 7.94
N PHE A 70 -4.41 -1.28 7.36
CA PHE A 70 -5.69 -1.31 6.70
C PHE A 70 -5.57 -0.56 5.38
N GLN A 71 -5.72 -1.31 4.29
CA GLN A 71 -5.78 -0.79 2.95
C GLN A 71 -7.22 -0.61 2.48
N VAL A 72 -7.56 0.57 2.00
CA VAL A 72 -8.87 0.95 1.48
C VAL A 72 -8.72 1.33 0.01
N ARG A 73 -9.31 0.50 -0.86
CA ARG A 73 -9.44 0.78 -2.30
C ARG A 73 -10.79 1.43 -2.57
N LEU A 74 -10.81 2.45 -3.42
CA LEU A 74 -12.00 3.20 -3.83
C LEU A 74 -12.05 3.45 -5.33
N SER A 75 -13.25 3.36 -5.91
CA SER A 75 -13.45 3.61 -7.34
C SER A 75 -14.85 4.12 -7.65
N LYS A 76 -15.02 4.78 -8.80
CA LYS A 76 -16.34 5.11 -9.36
C LYS A 76 -17.06 3.88 -9.93
N LYS A 77 -16.37 2.75 -10.09
CA LYS A 77 -16.91 1.48 -10.58
C LYS A 77 -16.81 0.41 -9.50
N VAL A 78 -17.62 -0.64 -9.64
CA VAL A 78 -17.62 -1.79 -8.73
C VAL A 78 -16.21 -2.38 -8.62
N LEU A 79 -15.71 -2.50 -7.39
CA LEU A 79 -14.47 -3.17 -7.05
C LEU A 79 -14.73 -4.67 -6.81
N ARG A 80 -13.86 -5.54 -7.33
CA ARG A 80 -13.97 -7.00 -7.17
C ARG A 80 -12.86 -7.62 -6.32
N SER A 81 -11.81 -6.86 -6.02
CA SER A 81 -10.64 -7.34 -5.31
C SER A 81 -9.86 -6.20 -4.65
N HIS A 82 -8.93 -6.55 -3.78
CA HIS A 82 -7.83 -5.68 -3.39
C HIS A 82 -6.80 -5.55 -4.54
N VAL A 83 -5.79 -4.72 -4.30
CA VAL A 83 -4.59 -4.53 -5.09
C VAL A 83 -3.42 -4.37 -4.12
N ASP A 84 -2.22 -4.79 -4.49
CA ASP A 84 -1.06 -4.62 -3.60
C ASP A 84 -0.51 -3.19 -3.67
N THR A 85 -0.65 -2.51 -4.81
CA THR A 85 -0.12 -1.15 -5.01
C THR A 85 -0.87 -0.09 -4.20
N VAL A 86 -0.13 0.72 -3.46
CA VAL A 86 -0.58 1.86 -2.64
C VAL A 86 -0.37 3.18 -3.40
N ASP A 87 -1.42 4.01 -3.51
CA ASP A 87 -1.30 5.39 -4.01
C ASP A 87 -0.85 6.37 -2.93
N MET A 88 -1.33 6.15 -1.71
CA MET A 88 -1.02 6.97 -0.56
C MET A 88 -0.87 6.11 0.70
N LEU A 89 0.28 6.21 1.33
CA LEU A 89 0.57 5.60 2.63
C LEU A 89 0.41 6.68 3.71
N ALA A 90 -0.31 6.35 4.77
CA ALA A 90 -0.31 7.12 6.02
C ALA A 90 0.18 6.22 7.14
N THR A 91 0.93 6.77 8.10
CA THR A 91 1.45 5.96 9.20
C THR A 91 1.40 6.66 10.55
N PHE A 92 1.20 5.87 11.60
CA PHE A 92 1.39 6.26 13.00
C PHE A 92 2.75 5.84 13.59
N ASP A 93 3.56 5.08 12.85
CA ASP A 93 4.89 4.64 13.26
C ASP A 93 5.91 4.54 12.10
N ASP A 94 7.16 4.34 12.47
CA ASP A 94 8.29 4.08 11.59
C ASP A 94 8.23 2.68 10.95
N GLU A 95 7.72 1.69 11.67
CA GLU A 95 7.61 0.30 11.24
C GLU A 95 6.76 0.15 9.97
N THR A 96 5.62 0.82 9.92
CA THR A 96 4.77 0.84 8.71
C THR A 96 5.54 1.38 7.51
N LEU A 97 6.34 2.43 7.70
CA LEU A 97 7.12 3.02 6.62
C LEU A 97 8.16 2.01 6.13
N ALA A 98 8.93 1.42 7.04
CA ALA A 98 9.93 0.40 6.70
C ALA A 98 9.33 -0.79 5.96
N ARG A 99 8.11 -1.23 6.32
CA ARG A 99 7.44 -2.38 5.70
C ARG A 99 6.81 -2.08 4.34
N HIS A 100 6.16 -0.93 4.20
CA HIS A 100 5.22 -0.70 3.09
C HIS A 100 5.67 0.40 2.12
N VAL A 101 6.79 1.09 2.36
CA VAL A 101 7.26 2.16 1.45
C VAL A 101 7.43 1.67 0.01
N LEU A 102 7.85 0.41 -0.19
CA LEU A 102 8.03 -0.18 -1.51
C LEU A 102 6.72 -0.54 -2.22
N GLU A 103 5.60 -0.60 -1.49
CA GLU A 103 4.27 -0.80 -2.07
C GLU A 103 3.68 0.50 -2.63
N VAL A 104 4.25 1.65 -2.23
CA VAL A 104 3.85 2.97 -2.74
C VAL A 104 4.33 3.11 -4.17
N ARG A 105 3.41 3.34 -5.10
CA ARG A 105 3.76 3.50 -6.51
C ARG A 105 4.61 4.73 -6.76
N GLU A 106 5.22 4.76 -7.95
CA GLU A 106 5.83 5.97 -8.50
C GLU A 106 4.83 7.15 -8.46
N TYR A 107 5.31 8.31 -8.00
CA TYR A 107 4.50 9.51 -7.75
C TYR A 107 3.34 9.30 -6.75
N GLY A 108 3.43 8.30 -5.88
CA GLY A 108 2.56 8.13 -4.72
C GLY A 108 2.92 9.10 -3.59
N ALA A 109 2.05 9.18 -2.59
CA ALA A 109 2.23 10.06 -1.43
C ALA A 109 2.48 9.27 -0.16
N ILE A 110 3.28 9.82 0.75
CA ILE A 110 3.50 9.29 2.09
C ILE A 110 3.22 10.40 3.08
N ILE A 111 2.38 10.11 4.07
CA ILE A 111 2.05 10.97 5.20
C ILE A 111 2.59 10.29 6.45
N TYR A 112 3.52 10.95 7.13
CA TYR A 112 4.13 10.47 8.36
C TYR A 112 4.36 11.65 9.31
N ASP A 113 4.54 11.35 10.58
CA ASP A 113 4.95 12.32 11.58
C ASP A 113 6.50 12.49 11.53
N PRO A 114 7.02 13.70 11.24
CA PRO A 114 8.46 13.96 11.20
C PRO A 114 9.19 13.61 12.51
N ASP A 115 8.50 13.64 13.66
CA ASP A 115 9.11 13.30 14.95
C ASP A 115 9.51 11.81 15.02
N LEU A 116 9.02 10.96 14.11
CA LEU A 116 9.38 9.55 13.98
C LEU A 116 10.70 9.32 13.20
N GLU A 117 11.30 10.35 12.60
CA GLU A 117 12.50 10.24 11.75
C GLU A 117 13.76 9.75 12.52
N HIS A 118 13.76 9.88 13.84
CA HIS A 118 14.91 9.53 14.68
C HIS A 118 15.01 8.03 15.02
N ASN A 119 13.99 7.25 14.72
CA ASN A 119 14.04 5.82 14.96
C ASN A 119 14.73 5.11 13.80
N LYS A 120 15.81 4.41 14.12
CA LYS A 120 16.49 3.59 13.12
C LYS A 120 15.72 2.30 12.86
N VAL A 121 15.76 1.83 11.61
CA VAL A 121 15.17 0.55 11.17
C VAL A 121 15.61 -0.63 12.04
N GLU A 122 16.84 -0.62 12.56
CA GLU A 122 17.39 -1.64 13.46
C GLU A 122 16.64 -1.76 14.80
N ASN A 123 15.88 -0.74 15.20
CA ASN A 123 15.12 -0.72 16.43
C ASN A 123 13.67 -1.21 16.26
N ILE A 124 13.25 -1.54 15.03
CA ILE A 124 11.92 -2.09 14.78
C ILE A 124 11.92 -3.55 15.25
N PRO A 125 11.17 -3.90 16.32
CA PRO A 125 11.33 -5.19 17.01
C PRO A 125 10.88 -6.41 16.18
N THR A 126 10.10 -6.19 15.14
CA THR A 126 9.29 -7.19 14.44
C THR A 126 9.63 -7.28 12.95
N ILE A 127 10.55 -6.45 12.46
CA ILE A 127 10.95 -6.46 11.05
C ILE A 127 11.70 -7.76 10.74
N GLU A 128 11.33 -8.40 9.63
CA GLU A 128 11.96 -9.65 9.21
C GLU A 128 13.39 -9.38 8.71
N ALA A 129 14.32 -10.31 8.97
CA ALA A 129 15.72 -10.16 8.60
C ALA A 129 15.92 -9.77 7.12
N PRO A 130 15.24 -10.39 6.12
CA PRO A 130 15.39 -9.99 4.72
C PRO A 130 15.00 -8.54 4.44
N ALA A 131 13.95 -8.03 5.09
CA ALA A 131 13.51 -6.65 4.92
C ALA A 131 14.47 -5.67 5.59
N ARG A 132 14.99 -6.03 6.77
CA ARG A 132 16.01 -5.24 7.46
C ARG A 132 17.29 -5.14 6.62
N ASP A 133 17.82 -6.26 6.15
CA ASP A 133 19.09 -6.31 5.42
C ASP A 133 19.01 -5.53 4.09
N PHE A 134 17.85 -5.54 3.43
CA PHE A 134 17.57 -4.69 2.26
C PHE A 134 17.61 -3.19 2.61
N LEU A 135 16.98 -2.80 3.73
CA LEU A 135 16.91 -1.39 4.15
C LEU A 135 18.24 -0.86 4.70
N THR A 136 19.10 -1.72 5.25
CA THR A 136 20.43 -1.36 5.74
C THR A 136 21.51 -1.43 4.66
N GLY A 137 21.19 -1.98 3.48
CA GLY A 137 22.12 -2.07 2.35
C GLY A 137 23.18 -3.16 2.50
N GLU A 138 22.91 -4.22 3.26
CA GLU A 138 23.85 -5.33 3.52
C GLU A 138 23.76 -6.47 2.46
N LEU A 139 23.23 -6.20 1.26
CA LEU A 139 23.11 -7.16 0.15
C LEU A 139 24.21 -7.03 -0.91
#